data_AF-A0A1V6JAD4-F1
#
_entry.id   AF-A0A1V6JAD4-F1
#
_cell.length_a   1.000
_cell.length_b   1.000
_cell.length_c   1.000
_cell.angle_alpha   90.00
_cell.angle_beta   90.00
_cell.angle_gamma   90.00
#
_symmetry.space_group_name_H-M   'P 1'
#
loop_
_entity.id
_entity.type
_entity.pdbx_description
1 polymer ?
#
loop_
_entity_poly.entity_id
_entity_poly.type
_entity_poly.pdbx_seq_one_letter_code
_entity_poly.pdbx_strand_id
1 'polypeptide(L)'
;MFPAPPEGKFIFKPDIDTRFADGYSDAAFATVAIGMNVSDVLALLGEPISTYESANWSFPGDAKTLWWYASDGACAWGDFAWRAPIIGIRDGVVVSKWTQWCYD
;
A
#
# COMPACT_ATOMS: atom_id res chain seq x y z
N MET A 1 -23.24 -17.41 -11.71
CA MET A 1 -22.34 -16.71 -10.79
C MET A 1 -21.63 -17.79 -10.00
N PHE A 2 -20.36 -18.06 -10.30
CA PHE A 2 -19.57 -19.01 -9.51
C PHE A 2 -19.24 -18.33 -8.18
N PRO A 3 -19.31 -19.02 -7.03
CA PRO A 3 -18.86 -18.42 -5.78
C PRO A 3 -17.40 -18.02 -5.93
N ALA A 4 -17.06 -16.79 -5.54
CA ALA A 4 -15.67 -16.36 -5.48
C ALA A 4 -14.92 -17.36 -4.57
N PRO A 5 -13.75 -17.87 -4.98
CA PRO A 5 -12.92 -18.66 -4.07
C PRO A 5 -12.60 -17.81 -2.82
N PRO A 6 -12.41 -18.42 -1.64
CA PRO A 6 -11.97 -17.69 -0.44
C PRO A 6 -10.75 -16.85 -0.82
N GLU A 7 -10.78 -15.55 -0.51
CA GLU A 7 -9.94 -14.53 -1.15
C GLU A 7 -8.52 -14.98 -1.35
N GLY A 8 -8.27 -15.38 -2.59
CA GLY A 8 -7.03 -16.00 -2.99
C GLY A 8 -6.23 -15.01 -3.81
N LYS A 9 -4.91 -15.14 -3.78
CA LYS A 9 -4.07 -14.44 -4.75
C LYS A 9 -4.34 -14.99 -6.13
N PHE A 10 -4.74 -14.14 -7.07
CA PHE A 10 -4.87 -14.56 -8.46
C PHE A 10 -3.49 -14.58 -9.14
N ILE A 11 -2.88 -15.77 -9.22
CA ILE A 11 -1.46 -15.95 -9.58
C ILE A 11 -1.10 -15.32 -10.93
N PHE A 12 -2.00 -15.33 -11.91
CA PHE A 12 -1.73 -14.82 -13.26
C PHE A 12 -1.85 -13.30 -13.39
N LYS A 13 -2.53 -12.64 -12.46
CA LYS A 13 -2.61 -11.18 -12.36
C LYS A 13 -2.72 -10.80 -10.88
N PRO A 14 -1.58 -10.75 -10.16
CA PRO A 14 -1.57 -10.57 -8.72
C PRO A 14 -2.28 -9.30 -8.26
N ASP A 15 -2.17 -8.22 -9.04
CA ASP A 15 -2.78 -6.92 -8.73
C ASP A 15 -4.19 -6.77 -9.33
N ILE A 16 -4.91 -7.88 -9.61
CA ILE A 16 -6.21 -7.81 -10.30
C ILE A 16 -7.26 -7.01 -9.54
N ASP A 17 -7.21 -7.06 -8.21
CA ASP A 17 -8.12 -6.29 -7.34
C ASP A 17 -7.50 -5.03 -6.75
N THR A 18 -6.24 -4.78 -7.06
CA THR A 18 -5.51 -3.67 -6.44
C THR A 18 -5.74 -2.39 -7.22
N ARG A 19 -6.31 -1.37 -6.57
CA ARG A 19 -6.35 0.00 -7.08
C ARG A 19 -5.18 0.77 -6.48
N PHE A 20 -4.24 1.22 -7.31
CA PHE A 20 -3.12 2.04 -6.85
C PHE A 20 -3.47 3.53 -6.83
N ALA A 21 -2.76 4.29 -6.00
CA ALA A 21 -2.87 5.74 -5.96
C ALA A 21 -2.46 6.38 -7.28
N ASP A 22 -2.99 7.57 -7.57
CA ASP A 22 -2.58 8.34 -8.74
C ASP A 22 -1.10 8.72 -8.64
N GLY A 23 -0.33 8.44 -9.70
CA GLY A 23 1.12 8.68 -9.74
C GLY A 23 1.96 7.56 -9.13
N TYR A 24 1.34 6.57 -8.47
CA TYR A 24 2.07 5.43 -7.95
C TYR A 24 2.68 4.57 -9.07
N SER A 25 3.92 4.13 -8.85
CA SER A 25 4.52 3.04 -9.62
C SER A 25 5.44 2.21 -8.74
N ASP A 26 5.54 0.91 -9.03
CA ASP A 26 6.46 0.02 -8.31
C ASP A 26 7.92 0.48 -8.43
N ALA A 27 8.30 1.03 -9.59
CA ALA A 27 9.64 1.54 -9.81
C ALA A 27 9.96 2.74 -8.90
N ALA A 28 9.06 3.72 -8.80
CA ALA A 28 9.24 4.85 -7.89
C ALA A 28 9.20 4.38 -6.42
N PHE A 29 8.29 3.47 -6.07
CA PHE A 29 8.20 2.91 -4.72
C PHE A 29 9.48 2.16 -4.31
N ALA A 30 10.13 1.48 -5.25
CA ALA A 30 11.41 0.82 -5.03
C ALA A 30 12.51 1.82 -4.63
N THR A 31 12.48 3.05 -5.16
CA THR A 31 13.47 4.10 -4.84
C THR A 31 13.26 4.79 -3.49
N VAL A 32 12.08 4.69 -2.89
CA VAL A 32 11.85 5.24 -1.54
C VAL A 32 12.74 4.50 -0.53
N ALA A 33 13.45 5.28 0.29
CA ALA A 33 14.39 4.79 1.29
C ALA A 33 14.04 5.31 2.69
N ILE A 34 14.45 4.57 3.71
CA ILE A 34 14.38 5.02 5.10
C ILE A 34 15.22 6.30 5.26
N GLY A 35 14.67 7.29 5.95
CA GLY A 35 15.26 8.62 6.15
C GLY A 35 14.86 9.66 5.09
N MET A 36 14.16 9.26 4.03
CA MET A 36 13.66 10.19 3.01
C MET A 36 12.59 11.13 3.60
N ASN A 37 12.59 12.41 3.21
CA ASN A 37 11.55 13.35 3.64
C ASN A 37 10.22 13.05 2.98
N VAL A 38 9.12 13.33 3.70
CA VAL A 38 7.77 13.16 3.15
C VAL A 38 7.53 13.95 1.86
N SER A 39 8.12 15.13 1.70
CA SER A 39 8.00 15.92 0.47
C SER A 39 8.59 15.21 -0.74
N ASP A 40 9.71 14.52 -0.55
CA ASP A 40 10.41 13.80 -1.61
C ASP A 40 9.61 12.53 -1.98
N VAL A 41 9.03 11.87 -0.98
CA VAL A 41 8.12 10.73 -1.19
C VAL A 41 6.90 11.15 -2.00
N LEU A 42 6.24 12.26 -1.64
CA LEU A 42 5.08 12.77 -2.36
C LEU A 42 5.43 13.17 -3.79
N ALA A 43 6.61 13.75 -4.02
CA ALA A 43 7.09 14.06 -5.36
C ALA A 43 7.34 12.81 -6.22
N LEU A 44 7.71 11.68 -5.60
CA LEU A 44 7.96 10.41 -6.28
C LEU A 44 6.69 9.58 -6.53
N LEU A 45 5.78 9.53 -5.55
CA LEU A 45 4.65 8.58 -5.54
C LEU A 45 3.28 9.24 -5.69
N GLY A 46 3.21 10.57 -5.58
CA GLY A 46 1.95 11.26 -5.40
C GLY A 46 1.38 11.10 -3.99
N GLU A 47 0.13 11.51 -3.84
CA GLU A 47 -0.61 11.42 -2.58
C GLU A 47 -1.04 9.97 -2.30
N PRO A 48 -0.97 9.50 -1.04
CA PRO A 48 -1.51 8.20 -0.68
C PRO A 48 -3.05 8.19 -0.79
N ILE A 49 -3.63 7.01 -1.08
CA ILE A 49 -5.10 6.83 -1.06
C ILE A 49 -5.63 7.00 0.36
N SER A 50 -4.89 6.52 1.36
CA SER A 50 -5.33 6.56 2.75
C SER A 50 -4.16 6.75 3.70
N THR A 51 -4.45 7.43 4.81
CA THR A 51 -3.49 7.71 5.88
C THR A 51 -4.09 7.26 7.21
N TYR A 52 -3.33 6.50 7.99
CA TYR A 52 -3.75 5.99 9.29
C TYR A 52 -2.76 6.37 10.38
N GLU A 53 -3.24 6.64 11.58
CA GLU A 53 -2.40 6.69 12.76
C GLU A 53 -2.02 5.27 13.20
N SER A 54 -0.74 5.06 13.51
CA SER A 54 -0.21 3.75 13.86
C SER A 54 -0.51 3.32 15.30
N ALA A 55 -1.22 4.13 16.10
CA ALA A 55 -1.43 3.88 17.53
C ALA A 55 -2.03 2.49 17.82
N ASN A 56 -2.72 1.89 16.84
CA ASN A 56 -3.34 0.57 16.94
C ASN A 56 -2.52 -0.55 16.26
N TRP A 57 -1.36 -0.25 15.69
CA TRP A 57 -0.59 -1.15 14.84
C TRP A 57 0.89 -1.13 15.22
N SER A 58 1.44 -2.30 15.58
CA SER A 58 2.89 -2.45 15.73
C SER A 58 3.55 -2.45 14.34
N PHE A 59 3.97 -1.28 13.89
CA PHE A 59 4.62 -1.10 12.59
C PHE A 59 6.14 -0.92 12.76
N PRO A 60 6.99 -1.50 11.88
CA PRO A 60 8.44 -1.35 11.97
C PRO A 60 8.88 0.12 12.00
N GLY A 61 9.97 0.39 12.73
CA GLY A 61 10.49 1.75 12.89
C GLY A 61 9.65 2.64 13.80
N ASP A 62 8.61 2.09 14.47
CA ASP A 62 7.71 2.82 15.36
C ASP A 62 7.07 4.02 14.61
N ALA A 63 6.74 3.82 13.32
CA ALA A 63 6.01 4.81 12.53
C ALA A 63 4.83 5.37 13.32
N LYS A 64 4.55 6.68 13.21
CA LYS A 64 3.36 7.33 13.80
C LYS A 64 2.20 7.41 12.83
N THR A 65 2.53 7.43 11.54
CA THR A 65 1.57 7.55 10.45
C THR A 65 1.90 6.51 9.39
N LEU A 66 0.88 5.85 8.84
CA LEU A 66 1.00 4.89 7.76
C LEU A 66 0.33 5.45 6.51
N TRP A 67 1.05 5.50 5.41
CA TRP A 67 0.55 5.91 4.10
C TRP A 67 0.34 4.69 3.23
N TRP A 68 -0.89 4.53 2.74
CA TRP A 68 -1.30 3.42 1.90
C TRP A 68 -1.49 3.91 0.47
N TYR A 69 -0.77 3.26 -0.45
CA TYR A 69 -0.78 3.60 -1.87
C TYR A 69 -1.63 2.64 -2.71
N ALA A 70 -2.42 1.79 -2.05
CA ALA A 70 -3.39 0.97 -2.71
C ALA A 70 -4.65 0.80 -1.86
N SER A 71 -5.74 0.45 -2.53
CA SER A 71 -6.99 0.00 -1.93
C SER A 71 -7.54 -1.21 -2.68
N ASP A 72 -8.53 -1.84 -2.06
CA ASP A 72 -9.27 -2.96 -2.64
C ASP A 72 -10.24 -2.54 -3.78
N GLY A 73 -10.76 -3.53 -4.49
CA GLY A 73 -11.98 -3.48 -5.28
C GLY A 73 -11.78 -3.15 -6.75
N ALA A 74 -10.58 -3.31 -7.33
CA ALA A 74 -10.37 -3.07 -8.76
C ALA A 74 -11.13 -4.05 -9.65
N CYS A 75 -11.45 -5.25 -9.16
CA CYS A 75 -12.07 -6.33 -9.91
C CYS A 75 -13.60 -6.35 -9.72
N ALA A 76 -14.36 -5.89 -10.72
CA ALA A 76 -15.81 -5.81 -10.61
C ALA A 76 -16.54 -7.18 -10.57
N TRP A 77 -15.86 -8.30 -10.87
CA TRP A 77 -16.48 -9.61 -11.05
C TRP A 77 -16.06 -10.65 -10.01
N GLY A 78 -15.17 -10.31 -9.10
CA GLY A 78 -14.69 -11.20 -8.07
C GLY A 78 -13.90 -10.43 -7.03
N ASP A 79 -13.76 -11.04 -5.88
CA ASP A 79 -13.10 -10.50 -4.71
C ASP A 79 -11.82 -11.30 -4.49
N PHE A 80 -10.68 -10.63 -4.62
CA PHE A 80 -9.36 -11.22 -4.60
C PHE A 80 -8.44 -10.42 -3.69
N ALA A 81 -7.48 -11.13 -3.11
CA ALA A 81 -6.44 -10.50 -2.30
C ALA A 81 -5.76 -9.35 -3.08
N TRP A 82 -5.64 -8.20 -2.43
CA TRP A 82 -5.04 -7.01 -3.02
C TRP A 82 -3.70 -6.68 -2.37
N ARG A 83 -2.81 -6.03 -3.13
CA ARG A 83 -1.47 -5.68 -2.70
C ARG A 83 -1.43 -4.27 -2.14
N ALA A 84 -0.90 -4.10 -0.94
CA ALA A 84 -0.79 -2.82 -0.26
C ALA A 84 0.67 -2.38 -0.11
N PRO A 85 1.18 -1.44 -0.93
CA PRO A 85 2.40 -0.71 -0.67
C PRO A 85 2.17 0.31 0.45
N ILE A 86 2.96 0.22 1.51
CA ILE A 86 2.78 1.03 2.73
C ILE A 86 4.10 1.69 3.10
N ILE A 87 4.04 2.98 3.43
CA ILE A 87 5.16 3.76 3.97
C ILE A 87 4.83 4.15 5.41
N GLY A 88 5.74 3.84 6.33
CA GLY A 88 5.67 4.30 7.71
C GLY A 88 6.46 5.59 7.89
N ILE A 89 5.82 6.60 8.48
CA ILE A 89 6.37 7.94 8.69
C ILE A 89 6.42 8.26 10.18
N ARG A 90 7.49 8.93 10.58
CA ARG A 90 7.65 9.55 11.90
C ARG A 90 8.44 10.85 11.71
N ASP A 91 7.99 11.90 12.37
CA ASP A 91 8.68 13.19 12.41
C ASP A 91 9.05 13.74 11.01
N GLY A 92 8.17 13.54 10.04
CA GLY A 92 8.34 14.03 8.66
C GLY A 92 9.29 13.21 7.78
N VAL A 93 9.77 12.05 8.26
CA VAL A 93 10.66 11.16 7.49
C VAL A 93 10.14 9.73 7.43
N VAL A 94 10.57 9.00 6.40
CA VAL A 94 10.31 7.57 6.25
C VAL A 94 11.08 6.79 7.30
N VAL A 95 10.40 5.98 8.10
CA VAL A 95 11.02 5.06 9.07
C VAL A 95 10.82 3.59 8.71
N SER A 96 9.91 3.28 7.79
CA SER A 96 9.70 1.94 7.27
C SER A 96 9.01 1.93 5.91
N LYS A 97 9.24 0.84 5.17
CA LYS A 97 8.64 0.57 3.86
C LYS A 97 8.27 -0.91 3.78
N TRP A 98 7.05 -1.22 3.35
CA TRP A 98 6.58 -2.60 3.25
C TRP A 98 5.55 -2.76 2.12
N THR A 99 5.35 -4.01 1.71
CA THR A 99 4.28 -4.43 0.82
C THR A 99 3.63 -5.68 1.39
N GLN A 100 2.33 -5.63 1.64
CA GLN A 100 1.56 -6.76 2.17
C GLN A 100 0.45 -7.18 1.20
N TRP A 101 -0.06 -8.39 1.42
CA TRP A 101 -1.32 -8.84 0.83
C TRP A 101 -2.42 -8.65 1.87
N CYS A 102 -3.51 -8.04 1.45
CA CYS A 102 -4.72 -7.84 2.24
C CYS A 102 -5.82 -8.78 1.76
N TYR A 103 -6.74 -9.09 2.67
CA TYR A 103 -7.89 -9.96 2.50
C TYR A 103 -9.02 -9.39 3.41
N ASP A 104 -10.29 -9.54 3.06
CA ASP A 104 -11.49 -9.18 3.83
C ASP A 104 -12.04 -10.35 4.69
#